data_AF-A0A3D1ZAE8-F1
#
_entry.id   AF-A0A3D1ZAE8-F1
#
_cell.length_a   1.000
_cell.length_b   1.000
_cell.length_c   1.000
_cell.angle_alpha   90.00
_cell.angle_beta   90.00
_cell.angle_gamma   90.00
#
_symmetry.space_group_name_H-M   'P 1'
#
loop_
_entity.id
_entity.type
_entity.pdbx_description
1 polymer ?
#
loop_
_entity_poly.entity_id
_entity_poly.type
_entity_poly.pdbx_seq_one_letter_code
_entity_poly.pdbx_strand_id
1 'polypeptide(L)'
;MKPFVRRSHLLVPVLDREKVEASWTHNADSVILDLTGIESEDDRSRARSLVKESIRHASRGGADVFVLPNKALARADIEASV
;
A
#
# COMPACT_ATOMS: atom_id res chain seq x y z
N MET A 1 -15.31 -21.39 -16.13
CA MET A 1 -15.04 -20.18 -15.32
C MET A 1 -13.88 -19.45 -15.97
N LYS A 2 -13.99 -18.13 -16.21
CA LYS A 2 -12.83 -17.36 -16.71
C LYS A 2 -11.77 -17.27 -15.61
N PRO A 3 -10.47 -17.33 -15.92
CA PRO A 3 -9.42 -17.16 -14.92
C PRO A 3 -9.50 -15.75 -14.32
N PHE A 4 -9.31 -15.65 -13.00
CA PHE A 4 -9.11 -14.38 -12.32
C PHE A 4 -7.69 -13.89 -12.61
N VAL A 5 -7.55 -12.71 -13.21
CA VAL A 5 -6.25 -12.17 -13.66
C VAL A 5 -6.09 -10.75 -13.14
N ARG A 6 -5.01 -10.50 -12.37
CA ARG A 6 -4.50 -9.16 -12.05
C ARG A 6 -3.33 -8.84 -12.97
N ARG A 7 -3.59 -8.02 -13.99
CA ARG A 7 -2.67 -7.68 -15.07
C ARG A 7 -1.68 -6.59 -14.67
N SER A 8 -2.05 -5.73 -13.72
CA SER A 8 -1.23 -4.61 -13.27
C SER A 8 -1.24 -4.43 -11.75
N HIS A 9 -0.08 -4.06 -11.21
CA HIS A 9 0.14 -3.72 -9.81
C HIS A 9 0.87 -2.39 -9.75
N LEU A 10 0.27 -1.38 -9.13
CA LEU A 10 0.88 -0.07 -8.93
C LEU A 10 1.52 -0.01 -7.54
N LEU A 11 2.84 0.02 -7.46
CA LEU A 11 3.58 0.15 -6.20
C LEU A 11 3.66 1.63 -5.78
N VAL A 12 3.26 1.93 -4.54
CA VAL A 12 3.16 3.29 -4.01
C VAL A 12 3.77 3.37 -2.61
N PRO A 13 4.86 4.15 -2.40
CA PRO A 13 5.42 4.36 -1.07
C PRO A 13 4.41 5.01 -0.13
N VAL A 14 4.18 4.42 1.05
CA VAL A 14 3.17 4.91 2.00
C VAL A 14 3.46 6.33 2.50
N LEU A 15 4.75 6.69 2.58
CA LEU A 15 5.18 8.03 3.00
C LEU A 15 5.01 9.11 1.93
N ASP A 16 4.76 8.72 0.68
CA ASP A 16 4.53 9.66 -0.42
C ASP A 16 3.02 9.97 -0.54
N ARG A 17 2.58 10.95 0.27
CA ARG A 17 1.16 11.31 0.40
C ARG A 17 0.51 11.63 -0.95
N GLU A 18 1.17 12.42 -1.79
CA GLU A 18 0.60 12.82 -3.08
C GLU A 18 0.37 11.62 -3.99
N LYS A 19 1.33 10.68 -4.04
CA LYS A 19 1.17 9.46 -4.82
C LYS A 19 0.09 8.54 -4.25
N VAL A 20 -0.02 8.43 -2.93
CA VAL A 20 -1.11 7.66 -2.28
C VAL A 20 -2.47 8.24 -2.66
N GLU A 21 -2.64 9.56 -2.55
CA GLU A 21 -3.91 10.23 -2.83
C GLU A 21 -4.32 10.14 -4.31
N ALA A 22 -3.35 10.15 -5.22
CA ALA A 22 -3.57 10.04 -6.66
C ALA A 22 -3.64 8.59 -7.18
N SER A 23 -3.21 7.60 -6.39
CA SER A 23 -3.01 6.20 -6.84
C SER A 23 -4.22 5.56 -7.52
N TRP A 24 -5.43 5.87 -7.04
CA TRP A 24 -6.68 5.30 -7.57
C TRP A 24 -7.03 5.76 -8.99
N THR A 25 -6.41 6.85 -9.47
CA THR A 25 -6.70 7.43 -10.80
C THR A 25 -6.02 6.69 -11.95
N HIS A 26 -5.12 5.75 -11.66
CA HIS A 26 -4.28 5.08 -12.66
C HIS A 26 -4.90 3.83 -13.29
N ASN A 27 -6.12 3.44 -12.90
CA ASN A 27 -6.85 2.28 -13.43
C ASN A 27 -6.04 0.96 -13.39
N ALA A 28 -5.21 0.79 -12.36
CA ALA A 28 -4.49 -0.46 -12.11
C ALA A 28 -5.45 -1.51 -11.52
N ASP A 29 -5.24 -2.79 -11.84
CA ASP A 29 -6.05 -3.87 -11.25
C ASP A 29 -5.81 -3.95 -9.72
N SER A 30 -4.63 -3.52 -9.26
CA SER A 30 -4.31 -3.38 -7.84
C SER A 30 -3.34 -2.25 -7.53
N VAL A 31 -3.41 -1.71 -6.31
CA VAL A 31 -2.46 -0.78 -5.72
C VAL A 31 -1.76 -1.47 -4.55
N ILE A 32 -0.43 -1.44 -4.54
CA ILE A 32 0.40 -1.98 -3.47
C ILE A 32 0.99 -0.81 -2.68
N LEU A 33 0.59 -0.69 -1.43
CA LEU A 33 1.14 0.25 -0.46
C LEU A 33 2.46 -0.30 0.10
N ASP A 34 3.55 0.40 -0.18
CA ASP A 34 4.90 -0.08 0.10
C ASP A 34 5.44 0.46 1.44
N LEU A 35 5.76 -0.47 2.35
CA LEU A 35 6.44 -0.21 3.62
C LEU A 35 7.93 -0.60 3.57
N THR A 36 8.41 -1.06 2.42
CA THR A 36 9.82 -1.43 2.22
C THR A 36 10.69 -0.21 1.96
N GLY A 37 12.01 -0.36 2.08
CA GLY A 37 12.96 0.72 1.79
C GLY A 37 13.01 1.87 2.82
N ILE A 38 12.26 1.80 3.91
CA ILE A 38 12.30 2.80 4.98
C ILE A 38 13.44 2.48 5.96
N GLU A 39 14.47 3.32 6.01
CA GLU A 39 15.65 3.11 6.86
C GLU A 39 15.44 3.62 8.29
N SER A 40 14.83 4.79 8.44
CA SER A 40 14.57 5.43 9.74
C SER A 40 13.46 4.72 10.53
N GLU A 41 13.71 4.49 11.82
CA GLU A 41 12.73 3.87 12.72
C GLU A 41 11.50 4.77 12.93
N ASP A 42 11.71 6.08 13.06
CA ASP A 42 10.63 7.06 13.18
C ASP A 42 9.74 7.06 11.94
N ASP A 43 10.36 6.98 10.75
CA ASP A 43 9.62 6.90 9.49
C ASP A 43 8.86 5.58 9.34
N ARG A 44 9.36 4.47 9.87
CA ARG A 44 8.62 3.19 9.88
C ARG A 44 7.37 3.27 10.75
N SER A 45 7.50 3.88 11.95
CA SER A 45 6.36 4.10 12.84
C SER A 45 5.32 5.00 12.18
N ARG A 46 5.75 6.10 11.55
CA ARG A 46 4.89 7.00 10.78
C ARG A 46 4.24 6.30 9.59
N ALA A 47 4.97 5.49 8.83
CA ALA A 47 4.40 4.78 7.69
C ALA A 47 3.29 3.82 8.12
N ARG A 48 3.49 3.07 9.21
CA ARG A 48 2.46 2.18 9.76
C ARG A 48 1.19 2.91 10.18
N SER A 49 1.32 4.08 10.81
CA SER A 49 0.14 4.86 11.24
C SER A 49 -0.68 5.38 10.07
N LEU A 50 -0.08 5.56 8.88
CA LEU A 50 -0.74 6.03 7.68
C LEU A 50 -1.48 4.93 6.90
N VAL A 51 -1.13 3.65 7.06
CA VAL A 51 -1.65 2.54 6.23
C VAL A 51 -3.18 2.54 6.12
N LYS A 52 -3.90 2.69 7.24
CA LYS A 52 -5.37 2.68 7.25
C LYS A 52 -5.98 3.85 6.47
N GLU A 53 -5.33 5.02 6.49
CA GLU A 53 -5.74 6.15 5.67
C GLU A 53 -5.40 5.90 4.19
N SER A 54 -4.18 5.45 3.90
CA SER A 54 -3.72 5.15 2.55
C SER A 54 -4.61 4.13 1.84
N ILE A 55 -5.10 3.10 2.53
CA ILE A 55 -6.07 2.13 1.99
C ILE A 55 -7.34 2.83 1.51
N ARG A 56 -7.88 3.79 2.29
CA ARG A 56 -9.09 4.55 1.91
C ARG A 56 -8.87 5.44 0.69
N HIS A 57 -7.64 5.89 0.44
CA HIS A 57 -7.30 6.65 -0.77
C HIS A 57 -7.18 5.73 -1.98
N ALA A 58 -6.40 4.66 -1.86
CA ALA A 58 -6.12 3.72 -2.94
C ALA A 58 -7.38 2.97 -3.42
N SER A 59 -8.31 2.66 -2.52
CA SER A 59 -9.52 1.88 -2.85
C SER A 59 -10.59 2.65 -3.61
N ARG A 60 -10.46 3.99 -3.79
CA ARG A 60 -11.50 4.83 -4.40
C ARG A 60 -11.84 4.46 -5.84
N GLY A 61 -10.88 3.87 -6.56
CA GLY A 61 -11.00 3.46 -7.96
C GLY A 61 -11.48 2.01 -8.14
N GLY A 62 -11.78 1.29 -7.05
CA GLY A 62 -12.19 -0.12 -7.11
C GLY A 62 -11.05 -1.12 -7.34
N ALA A 63 -9.79 -0.67 -7.31
CA ALA A 63 -8.61 -1.53 -7.35
C ALA A 63 -8.51 -2.37 -6.06
N ASP A 64 -7.99 -3.59 -6.17
CA ASP A 64 -7.56 -4.35 -5.00
C ASP A 64 -6.41 -3.61 -4.31
N VAL A 65 -6.45 -3.48 -2.98
CA VAL A 65 -5.37 -2.83 -2.22
C VAL A 65 -4.58 -3.87 -1.45
N PHE A 66 -3.27 -3.90 -1.67
CA PHE A 66 -2.33 -4.72 -0.92
C PHE A 66 -1.39 -3.83 -0.11
N VAL A 67 -0.82 -4.38 0.96
CA VAL A 67 0.32 -3.79 1.66
C VAL A 67 1.53 -4.71 1.45
N LEU A 68 2.66 -4.15 1.07
CA LEU A 68 3.93 -4.86 0.98
C LEU A 68 4.72 -4.63 2.28
N PRO A 69 4.73 -5.60 3.22
CA PRO A 69 5.44 -5.46 4.48
C PRO A 69 6.95 -5.64 4.29
N ASN A 70 7.72 -5.01 5.16
CA ASN A 70 9.12 -5.34 5.32
C ASN A 70 9.26 -6.70 6.02
N LYS A 71 9.94 -7.67 5.39
CA LYS A 71 10.08 -9.04 5.91
C LYS A 71 10.67 -9.09 7.32
N ALA A 72 11.64 -8.25 7.65
CA ALA A 72 12.27 -8.23 8.97
C ALA A 72 11.35 -7.64 10.05
N LEU A 73 10.33 -6.88 9.64
CA LEU A 73 9.39 -6.18 10.50
C LEU A 73 7.95 -6.65 10.30
N ALA A 74 7.78 -7.83 9.69
CA ALA A 74 6.50 -8.30 9.17
C ALA A 74 5.39 -8.31 10.22
N ARG A 75 5.71 -8.65 11.48
CA ARG A 75 4.72 -8.63 12.58
C ARG A 75 4.05 -7.26 12.71
N ALA A 76 4.84 -6.19 12.83
CA ALA A 76 4.32 -4.84 13.03
C ALA A 76 3.66 -4.28 11.78
N ASP A 77 4.19 -4.60 10.59
CA ASP A 77 3.64 -4.13 9.32
C ASP A 77 2.31 -4.81 8.99
N ILE A 78 2.19 -6.12 9.27
CA ILE A 78 0.93 -6.87 9.12
C ILE A 78 -0.10 -6.36 10.12
N GLU A 79 0.29 -6.14 11.39
CA GLU A 79 -0.60 -5.59 12.43
C GLU A 79 -1.16 -4.21 12.03
N ALA A 80 -0.34 -3.36 11.40
CA ALA A 80 -0.80 -2.06 10.89
C ALA A 80 -1.75 -2.18 9.68
N SER A 81 -1.71 -3.30 8.95
CA SER A 81 -2.46 -3.53 7.71
C SER A 81 -3.87 -4.08 7.91
N VAL A 82 -4.22 -4.54 9.13
CA VAL A 82 -5.49 -5.20 9.45
C VAL A 82 -6.37 -4.42 10.44
#